data_AF-A0A3S3N1Y7-F1
#
_entry.id   AF-A0A3S3N1Y7-F1
#
_cell.length_a   1.000
_cell.length_b   1.000
_cell.length_c   1.000
_cell.angle_alpha   90.00
_cell.angle_beta   90.00
_cell.angle_gamma   90.00
#
_symmetry.space_group_name_H-M   'P 1'
#
loop_
_entity.id
_entity.type
_entity.pdbx_description
1 polymer ?
#
loop_
_entity_poly.entity_id
_entity_poly.type
_entity_poly.pdbx_seq_one_letter_code
_entity_poly.pdbx_strand_id
1 'polypeptide(L)'
;IAQWNLTRLAECLLPLLAEDQDKSVEQAQEALSAFAARFSDAYNSGLRRKLGLLSEREGDLALTQDLLDRMVAGKADFTLTFRRLSEAAIGPEGDVAVRSLFEDPAPYDDWAERWRKRLGQEPQEGSARRASMQRVNPAVIPRNHRVEAVIEAAVEKQEFGPFEDLLTVLGKP
;
A
#
# COMPACT_ATOMS: atom_id res chain seq x y z
N ILE A 1 12.05 0.25 -13.67
CA ILE A 1 11.27 0.87 -14.78
C ILE A 1 11.07 2.38 -14.57
N ALA A 2 10.46 2.84 -13.47
CA ALA A 2 10.19 4.28 -13.26
C ALA A 2 11.45 5.18 -13.37
N GLN A 3 12.53 4.83 -12.69
CA GLN A 3 13.79 5.58 -12.79
C GLN A 3 14.34 5.64 -14.23
N TRP A 4 14.26 4.53 -14.95
CA TRP A 4 14.71 4.47 -16.34
C TRP A 4 13.86 5.38 -17.24
N ASN A 5 12.54 5.40 -17.06
CA ASN A 5 11.65 6.32 -17.77
C ASN A 5 12.00 7.79 -17.46
N LEU A 6 12.31 8.10 -16.20
CA LEU A 6 12.74 9.45 -15.80
C LEU A 6 14.06 9.83 -16.44
N THR A 7 15.00 8.89 -16.58
CA THR A 7 16.25 9.13 -17.32
C THR A 7 15.98 9.46 -18.79
N ARG A 8 15.09 8.72 -19.46
CA ARG A 8 14.69 9.04 -20.85
C ARG A 8 14.05 10.42 -20.97
N LEU A 9 13.20 10.79 -20.01
CA LEU A 9 12.61 12.13 -19.97
C LEU A 9 13.69 13.21 -19.78
N ALA A 10 14.62 13.01 -18.86
CA ALA A 10 15.70 13.97 -18.58
C ALA A 10 16.58 14.21 -19.81
N GLU A 11 16.87 13.18 -20.60
CA GLU A 11 17.62 13.30 -21.87
C GLU A 11 16.95 14.25 -22.86
N CYS A 12 15.62 14.18 -23.00
CA CYS A 12 14.86 15.09 -23.86
C CYS A 12 14.87 16.55 -23.38
N LEU A 13 15.16 16.77 -22.09
CA LEU A 13 15.16 18.09 -21.47
C LEU A 13 16.54 18.73 -21.40
N LEU A 14 17.62 17.99 -21.68
CA LEU A 14 19.01 18.49 -21.58
C LEU A 14 19.21 19.87 -22.25
N PRO A 15 18.73 20.14 -23.49
CA PRO A 15 18.92 21.44 -24.13
C PRO A 15 18.25 22.63 -23.42
N LEU A 16 17.35 22.35 -22.46
CA LEU A 16 16.59 23.34 -21.72
C LEU A 16 17.13 23.56 -20.29
N LEU A 17 18.02 22.69 -19.80
CA LEU A 17 18.49 22.73 -18.41
C LEU A 17 19.60 23.77 -18.21
N ALA A 18 20.55 23.85 -19.15
CA ALA A 18 21.58 24.86 -19.18
C ALA A 18 22.07 25.12 -20.61
N GLU A 19 22.73 26.26 -20.82
CA GLU A 19 23.39 26.57 -22.11
C GLU A 19 24.58 25.63 -22.37
N ASP A 20 25.23 25.16 -21.31
CA ASP A 20 26.35 24.22 -21.36
C ASP A 20 25.86 22.78 -21.21
N GLN A 21 26.31 21.91 -22.10
CA GLN A 21 25.85 20.51 -22.15
C GLN A 21 26.30 19.71 -20.93
N ASP A 22 27.53 19.89 -20.46
CA ASP A 22 28.06 19.16 -19.30
C ASP A 22 27.31 19.56 -18.03
N LYS A 23 27.02 20.86 -17.87
CA LYS A 23 26.17 21.36 -16.77
C LYS A 23 24.74 20.82 -16.84
N SER A 24 24.18 20.67 -18.04
CA SER A 24 22.84 20.09 -18.23
C SER A 24 22.80 18.63 -17.78
N VAL A 25 23.84 17.86 -18.10
CA VAL A 25 23.98 16.47 -17.68
C VAL A 25 24.15 16.36 -16.16
N GLU A 26 24.98 17.21 -15.54
CA GLU A 26 25.19 17.24 -14.10
C GLU A 26 23.88 17.48 -13.34
N GLN A 27 23.12 18.52 -13.73
CA GLN A 27 21.82 18.82 -13.11
C GLN A 27 20.81 17.68 -13.25
N ALA A 28 20.75 17.06 -14.43
CA ALA A 28 19.88 15.91 -14.66
C ALA A 28 20.26 14.71 -13.77
N GLN A 29 21.55 14.42 -13.65
CA GLN A 29 22.05 13.33 -12.81
C GLN A 29 21.79 13.58 -11.33
N GLU A 30 22.01 14.81 -10.84
CA GLU A 30 21.71 15.19 -9.46
C GLU A 30 20.23 14.93 -9.15
N ALA A 31 19.32 15.44 -9.99
CA ALA A 31 17.89 15.23 -9.81
C ALA A 31 17.47 13.76 -9.85
N LEU A 32 18.04 12.97 -10.78
CA LEU A 32 17.75 11.54 -10.91
C LEU A 32 18.29 10.71 -9.75
N SER A 33 19.44 11.10 -9.18
CA SER A 33 20.08 10.40 -8.05
C SER A 33 19.18 10.40 -6.80
N ALA A 34 18.38 11.45 -6.61
CA ALA A 34 17.46 11.58 -5.50
C ALA A 34 16.23 10.65 -5.61
N PHE A 35 15.94 10.09 -6.79
CA PHE A 35 14.72 9.29 -7.00
C PHE A 35 14.64 8.07 -6.08
N ALA A 36 15.72 7.30 -5.98
CA ALA A 36 15.70 6.02 -5.26
C ALA A 36 15.43 6.21 -3.75
N ALA A 37 16.05 7.21 -3.14
CA ALA A 37 15.81 7.56 -1.74
C ALA A 37 14.37 8.05 -1.53
N ARG A 38 13.90 9.00 -2.34
CA ARG A 38 12.53 9.53 -2.25
C ARG A 38 11.45 8.45 -2.44
N PHE A 39 11.66 7.54 -3.38
CA PHE A 39 10.76 6.41 -3.60
C PHE A 39 10.74 5.50 -2.38
N SER A 40 11.91 5.13 -1.86
CA SER A 40 12.02 4.24 -0.69
C SER A 40 11.36 4.86 0.54
N ASP A 41 11.59 6.14 0.80
CA ASP A 41 10.97 6.87 1.91
C ASP A 41 9.45 6.92 1.77
N ALA A 42 8.94 7.24 0.59
CA ALA A 42 7.51 7.28 0.32
C ALA A 42 6.85 5.89 0.44
N TYR A 43 7.51 4.86 -0.06
CA TYR A 43 7.07 3.46 -0.01
C TYR A 43 7.00 2.96 1.45
N ASN A 44 8.09 3.13 2.20
CA ASN A 44 8.19 2.71 3.59
C ASN A 44 7.22 3.48 4.49
N SER A 45 7.10 4.79 4.31
CA SER A 45 6.11 5.63 4.99
C SER A 45 4.69 5.20 4.67
N GLY A 46 4.41 4.86 3.40
CA GLY A 46 3.16 4.25 2.97
C GLY A 46 2.83 3.00 3.78
N LEU A 47 3.73 2.02 3.79
CA LEU A 47 3.50 0.74 4.47
C LEU A 47 3.37 0.89 6.00
N ARG A 48 4.18 1.73 6.65
CA ARG A 48 4.04 2.03 8.08
C ARG A 48 2.65 2.53 8.43
N ARG A 49 2.11 3.46 7.62
CA ARG A 49 0.74 3.97 7.80
C ARG A 49 -0.31 2.86 7.64
N LYS A 50 -0.10 1.92 6.71
CA LYS A 50 -1.01 0.77 6.55
C LYS A 50 -1.02 -0.14 7.78
N LEU A 51 0.08 -0.19 8.55
CA LEU A 51 0.20 -0.91 9.81
C LEU A 51 -0.26 -0.10 11.04
N GLY A 52 -0.67 1.16 10.88
CA GLY A 52 -1.06 2.02 11.99
C GLY A 52 0.12 2.56 12.82
N LEU A 53 1.31 2.62 12.22
CA LEU A 53 2.52 3.21 12.82
C LEU A 53 2.64 4.68 12.42
N LEU A 54 2.67 5.57 13.41
CA LEU A 54 2.80 7.03 13.20
C LEU A 54 4.25 7.48 13.16
N SER A 55 5.13 6.80 13.90
CA SER A 55 6.55 7.11 13.98
C SER A 55 7.37 6.07 13.24
N GLU A 56 8.54 6.49 12.74
CA GLU A 56 9.53 5.58 12.20
C GLU A 56 10.46 5.11 13.31
N ARG A 57 10.67 3.79 13.38
CA ARG A 57 11.63 3.16 14.27
C ARG A 57 12.40 2.07 13.55
N GLU A 58 13.57 1.77 14.09
CA GLU A 58 14.35 0.61 13.67
C GLU A 58 13.51 -0.67 13.81
N GLY A 59 13.55 -1.52 12.79
CA GLY A 59 12.77 -2.75 12.72
C GLY A 59 11.38 -2.63 12.08
N ASP A 60 10.84 -1.42 11.87
CA ASP A 60 9.52 -1.26 11.24
C ASP A 60 9.48 -1.80 9.80
N LEU A 61 10.56 -1.63 9.05
CA LEU A 61 10.70 -2.19 7.70
C LEU A 61 10.72 -3.73 7.73
N ALA A 62 11.47 -4.32 8.67
CA ALA A 62 11.53 -5.76 8.82
C ALA A 62 10.18 -6.35 9.24
N LEU A 63 9.47 -5.69 10.16
CA LEU A 63 8.11 -6.05 10.56
C LEU A 63 7.13 -6.02 9.38
N THR A 64 7.26 -5.02 8.53
CA THR A 64 6.45 -4.86 7.33
C THR A 64 6.74 -5.94 6.30
N GLN A 65 8.02 -6.19 6.00
CA GLN A 65 8.42 -7.21 5.04
C GLN A 65 7.99 -8.61 5.50
N ASP A 66 8.14 -8.92 6.78
CA ASP A 66 7.71 -10.19 7.38
C ASP A 66 6.20 -10.41 7.23
N LEU A 67 5.36 -9.37 7.33
CA LEU A 67 3.93 -9.50 7.02
C LEU A 67 3.71 -9.86 5.55
N LEU A 68 4.38 -9.17 4.63
CA LEU A 68 4.23 -9.40 3.19
C LEU A 68 4.65 -10.82 2.83
N ASP A 69 5.76 -11.31 3.38
CA ASP A 69 6.26 -12.67 3.15
C ASP A 69 5.26 -13.72 3.69
N ARG A 70 4.67 -13.48 4.88
CA ARG A 70 3.61 -14.34 5.43
C ARG A 70 2.35 -14.31 4.59
N MET A 71 1.98 -13.16 4.04
CA MET A 71 0.82 -13.05 3.13
C MET A 71 1.06 -13.82 1.84
N VAL A 72 2.28 -13.79 1.30
CA VAL A 72 2.65 -14.60 0.13
C VAL A 72 2.55 -16.09 0.46
N ALA A 73 3.15 -16.52 1.58
CA ALA A 73 3.14 -17.93 1.99
C ALA A 73 1.73 -18.45 2.28
N GLY A 74 0.90 -17.66 2.98
CA GLY A 74 -0.47 -18.01 3.33
C GLY A 74 -1.53 -17.62 2.31
N LYS A 75 -1.12 -17.13 1.13
CA LYS A 75 -1.99 -16.63 0.04
C LYS A 75 -3.05 -15.63 0.50
N ALA A 76 -2.72 -14.81 1.49
CA ALA A 76 -3.64 -13.87 2.07
C ALA A 76 -3.90 -12.69 1.14
N ASP A 77 -5.16 -12.26 1.06
CA ASP A 77 -5.55 -11.12 0.23
C ASP A 77 -4.89 -9.83 0.73
N PHE A 78 -4.19 -9.13 -0.17
CA PHE A 78 -3.43 -7.93 0.19
C PHE A 78 -4.30 -6.82 0.77
N THR A 79 -5.35 -6.43 0.06
CA THR A 79 -6.21 -5.32 0.46
C THR A 79 -6.95 -5.65 1.74
N LEU A 80 -7.55 -6.84 1.83
CA LEU A 80 -8.33 -7.24 3.00
C LEU A 80 -7.45 -7.46 4.22
N THR A 81 -6.22 -7.95 4.09
CA THR A 81 -5.30 -8.08 5.23
C THR A 81 -5.08 -6.72 5.89
N PHE A 82 -4.63 -5.72 5.13
CA PHE A 82 -4.42 -4.38 5.68
C PHE A 82 -5.73 -3.72 6.15
N ARG A 83 -6.86 -3.95 5.48
CA ARG A 83 -8.15 -3.43 5.93
C ARG A 83 -8.54 -4.02 7.28
N ARG A 84 -8.49 -5.36 7.43
CA ARG A 84 -8.91 -6.09 8.64
C ARG A 84 -7.94 -5.88 9.81
N LEU A 85 -6.66 -5.63 9.54
CA LEU A 85 -5.70 -5.20 10.56
C LEU A 85 -6.15 -3.95 11.32
N SER A 86 -6.95 -3.08 10.69
CA SER A 86 -7.49 -1.89 11.36
C SER A 86 -8.36 -2.25 12.59
N GLU A 87 -9.05 -3.39 12.56
CA GLU A 87 -9.81 -3.90 13.72
C GLU A 87 -8.89 -4.58 14.74
N ALA A 88 -7.94 -5.40 14.25
CA ALA A 88 -6.93 -6.06 15.09
C ALA A 88 -6.02 -5.08 15.86
N ALA A 89 -5.93 -3.82 15.39
CA ALA A 89 -5.21 -2.74 16.05
C ALA A 89 -5.91 -2.21 17.31
N ILE A 90 -7.21 -2.48 17.49
CA ILE A 90 -7.93 -2.19 18.74
C ILE A 90 -7.57 -3.24 19.80
N GLY A 91 -7.50 -4.51 19.40
CA GLY A 91 -7.22 -5.62 20.31
C GLY A 91 -7.22 -6.97 19.60
N PRO A 92 -6.80 -8.04 20.30
CA PRO A 92 -6.64 -9.38 19.73
C PRO A 92 -7.96 -9.99 19.21
N GLU A 93 -9.12 -9.53 19.70
CA GLU A 93 -10.43 -9.96 19.21
C GLU A 93 -10.60 -9.70 17.69
N GLY A 94 -9.93 -8.68 17.15
CA GLY A 94 -9.93 -8.37 15.72
C GLY A 94 -9.11 -9.34 14.86
N ASP A 95 -8.27 -10.18 15.46
CA ASP A 95 -7.41 -11.12 14.73
C ASP A 95 -8.20 -12.18 14.00
N VAL A 96 -9.40 -12.56 14.49
CA VAL A 96 -10.26 -13.58 13.86
C VAL A 96 -10.49 -13.26 12.39
N ALA A 97 -10.76 -11.99 12.07
CA ALA A 97 -10.99 -11.56 10.71
C ALA A 97 -9.72 -11.64 9.85
N VAL A 98 -8.56 -11.32 10.40
CA VAL A 98 -7.28 -11.38 9.67
C VAL A 98 -6.86 -12.84 9.43
N ARG A 99 -6.92 -13.68 10.47
CA ARG A 99 -6.60 -15.11 10.42
C ARG A 99 -7.37 -15.85 9.34
N SER A 100 -8.65 -15.53 9.14
CA SER A 100 -9.49 -16.15 8.11
C SER A 100 -9.04 -15.88 6.65
N LEU A 101 -8.07 -14.98 6.44
CA LEU A 101 -7.49 -14.72 5.12
C LEU A 101 -6.31 -15.64 4.80
N PHE A 102 -5.72 -16.29 5.79
CA PHE A 102 -4.54 -17.14 5.62
C PHE A 102 -4.95 -18.61 5.50
N GLU A 103 -4.29 -19.36 4.61
CA GLU A 103 -4.45 -20.82 4.55
C GLU A 103 -3.99 -21.49 5.85
N ASP A 104 -2.88 -21.01 6.42
CA ASP A 104 -2.42 -21.33 7.78
C ASP A 104 -2.29 -20.03 8.60
N PRO A 105 -3.10 -19.82 9.66
CA PRO A 105 -3.04 -18.62 10.47
C PRO A 105 -1.92 -18.61 11.51
N ALA A 106 -1.25 -19.74 11.79
CA ALA A 106 -0.26 -19.80 12.86
C ALA A 106 0.92 -18.83 12.65
N PRO A 107 1.47 -18.65 11.43
CA PRO A 107 2.46 -17.61 11.17
C PRO A 107 1.92 -16.19 11.41
N TYR A 108 0.64 -15.91 11.19
CA TYR A 108 0.13 -14.57 11.48
C TYR A 108 0.17 -14.23 12.98
N ASP A 109 -0.10 -15.21 13.85
CA ASP A 109 -0.25 -14.98 15.29
C ASP A 109 1.04 -14.45 15.95
N ASP A 110 2.19 -15.08 15.65
CA ASP A 110 3.51 -14.61 16.13
C ASP A 110 3.82 -13.19 15.64
N TRP A 111 3.47 -12.89 14.39
CA TRP A 111 3.67 -11.57 13.83
C TRP A 111 2.77 -10.53 14.51
N ALA A 112 1.51 -10.87 14.78
CA ALA A 112 0.52 -9.98 15.36
C ALA A 112 0.91 -9.55 16.79
N GLU A 113 1.51 -10.44 17.57
CA GLU A 113 2.05 -10.12 18.91
C GLU A 113 3.17 -9.07 18.84
N ARG A 114 4.16 -9.28 17.95
CA ARG A 114 5.27 -8.33 17.74
C ARG A 114 4.77 -6.98 17.22
N TRP A 115 3.84 -7.01 16.28
CA TRP A 115 3.23 -5.82 15.73
C TRP A 115 2.47 -5.03 16.81
N ARG A 116 1.61 -5.67 17.61
CA ARG A 116 0.93 -5.00 18.73
C ARG A 116 1.89 -4.47 19.79
N LYS A 117 2.96 -5.18 20.10
CA LYS A 117 4.02 -4.67 20.98
C LYS A 117 4.62 -3.38 20.42
N ARG A 118 4.83 -3.28 19.11
CA ARG A 118 5.30 -2.06 18.44
C ARG A 118 4.25 -0.95 18.45
N LEU A 119 2.96 -1.26 18.27
CA LEU A 119 1.87 -0.30 18.42
C LEU A 119 1.82 0.31 19.82
N GLY A 120 2.00 -0.51 20.85
CA GLY A 120 1.97 -0.10 22.26
C GLY A 120 3.08 0.86 22.67
N GLN A 121 4.07 1.12 21.80
CA GLN A 121 5.12 2.11 22.04
C GLN A 121 4.76 3.50 21.51
N GLU A 122 3.58 3.66 20.90
CA GLU A 122 3.07 4.93 20.40
C GLU A 122 1.90 5.44 21.25
N PRO A 123 1.76 6.76 21.40
CA PRO A 123 0.73 7.35 22.28
C PRO A 123 -0.70 7.19 21.74
N GLN A 124 -0.89 6.69 20.52
CA GLN A 124 -2.21 6.62 19.89
C GLN A 124 -3.03 5.44 20.44
N GLU A 125 -4.28 5.73 20.79
CA GLU A 125 -5.26 4.74 21.24
C GLU A 125 -5.82 3.90 20.08
N GLY A 126 -6.40 2.74 20.38
CA GLY A 126 -6.91 1.77 19.40
C GLY A 126 -7.95 2.33 18.43
N SER A 127 -8.90 3.14 18.92
CA SER A 127 -9.97 3.73 18.08
C SER A 127 -9.43 4.76 17.08
N ALA A 128 -8.55 5.66 17.53
CA ALA A 128 -7.88 6.64 16.69
C ALA A 128 -6.96 5.97 15.66
N ARG A 129 -6.24 4.91 16.07
CA ARG A 129 -5.38 4.12 15.19
C ARG A 129 -6.20 3.43 14.10
N ARG A 130 -7.28 2.74 14.47
CA ARG A 130 -8.22 2.14 13.51
C ARG A 130 -8.69 3.16 12.48
N ALA A 131 -9.14 4.33 12.91
CA ALA A 131 -9.60 5.37 12.00
C ALA A 131 -8.50 5.84 11.05
N SER A 132 -7.25 5.94 11.53
CA SER A 132 -6.10 6.30 10.68
C SER A 132 -5.75 5.23 9.64
N MET A 133 -5.80 3.95 10.02
CA MET A 133 -5.56 2.82 9.13
C MET A 133 -6.65 2.72 8.07
N GLN A 134 -7.93 2.85 8.45
CA GLN A 134 -9.05 2.79 7.52
C GLN A 134 -9.04 3.90 6.46
N ARG A 135 -8.40 5.04 6.71
CA ARG A 135 -8.21 6.11 5.71
C ARG A 135 -7.20 5.76 4.63
N VAL A 136 -6.24 4.87 4.91
CA VAL A 136 -5.15 4.49 3.98
C VAL A 136 -5.25 3.04 3.50
N ASN A 137 -6.12 2.25 4.13
CA ASN A 137 -6.42 0.87 3.79
C ASN A 137 -7.85 0.79 3.22
N PRO A 138 -7.98 0.81 1.88
CA PRO A 138 -9.29 0.78 1.25
C PRO A 138 -10.02 -0.53 1.58
N ALA A 139 -11.33 -0.45 1.73
CA ALA A 139 -12.21 -1.60 1.85
C ALA A 139 -12.46 -2.28 0.50
N VAL A 140 -12.41 -1.49 -0.59
CA VAL A 140 -12.73 -1.94 -1.95
C VAL A 140 -11.67 -1.52 -2.94
N ILE A 141 -11.44 -2.37 -3.95
CA ILE A 141 -10.56 -2.10 -5.08
C ILE A 141 -11.21 -2.66 -6.35
N PRO A 142 -10.87 -2.15 -7.55
CA PRO A 142 -11.39 -2.67 -8.82
C PRO A 142 -10.73 -4.02 -9.14
N ARG A 143 -11.17 -5.08 -8.47
CA ARG A 143 -10.64 -6.44 -8.70
C ARG A 143 -10.98 -6.88 -10.12
N ASN A 144 -10.01 -7.49 -10.82
CA ASN A 144 -10.17 -7.86 -12.23
C ASN A 144 -11.46 -8.63 -12.51
N HIS A 145 -11.83 -9.62 -11.69
CA HIS A 145 -13.07 -10.39 -11.90
C HIS A 145 -14.36 -9.55 -11.73
N ARG A 146 -14.33 -8.48 -10.93
CA ARG A 146 -15.47 -7.54 -10.79
C ARG A 146 -15.55 -6.60 -11.98
N VAL A 147 -14.39 -6.13 -12.43
CA VAL A 147 -14.29 -5.31 -13.65
C VAL A 147 -14.78 -6.11 -14.86
N GLU A 148 -14.37 -7.37 -14.99
CA GLU A 148 -14.79 -8.26 -16.07
C GLU A 148 -16.31 -8.47 -16.07
N ALA A 149 -16.91 -8.80 -14.91
CA ALA A 149 -18.35 -8.98 -14.80
C ALA A 149 -19.14 -7.71 -15.19
N VAL A 150 -18.59 -6.53 -14.89
CA VAL A 150 -19.17 -5.24 -15.29
C VAL A 150 -19.05 -5.01 -16.80
N ILE A 151 -17.91 -5.36 -17.41
CA ILE A 151 -17.72 -5.28 -18.86
C ILE A 151 -18.68 -6.22 -19.58
N GLU A 152 -18.78 -7.48 -19.13
CA GLU A 152 -19.67 -8.48 -19.72
C GLU A 152 -21.13 -8.03 -19.68
N ALA A 153 -21.61 -7.51 -18.53
CA ALA A 153 -22.97 -6.99 -18.41
C ALA A 153 -23.25 -5.84 -19.39
N ALA A 154 -22.30 -4.91 -19.51
CA ALA A 154 -22.44 -3.76 -20.40
C ALA A 154 -22.40 -4.14 -21.89
N VAL A 155 -21.51 -5.06 -22.28
CA VAL A 155 -21.31 -5.45 -23.69
C VAL A 155 -22.38 -6.44 -24.16
N GLU A 156 -22.63 -7.50 -23.40
CA GLU A 156 -23.50 -8.60 -23.82
C GLU A 156 -24.98 -8.31 -23.59
N LYS A 157 -25.30 -7.51 -22.56
CA LYS A 157 -26.68 -7.26 -22.13
C LYS A 157 -27.10 -5.80 -22.19
N GLN A 158 -26.18 -4.88 -22.50
CA GLN A 158 -26.41 -3.43 -22.43
C GLN A 158 -26.87 -2.95 -21.04
N GLU A 159 -26.48 -3.69 -19.99
CA GLU A 159 -26.82 -3.39 -18.60
C GLU A 159 -25.70 -2.58 -17.94
N PHE A 160 -25.92 -1.28 -17.76
CA PHE A 160 -24.92 -0.37 -17.17
C PHE A 160 -25.04 -0.20 -15.64
N GLY A 161 -26.10 -0.69 -15.00
CA GLY A 161 -26.28 -0.61 -13.55
C GLY A 161 -25.08 -1.12 -12.74
N PRO A 162 -24.53 -2.32 -13.02
CA PRO A 162 -23.33 -2.82 -12.33
C PRO A 162 -22.10 -1.91 -12.46
N PHE A 163 -21.96 -1.20 -13.58
CA PHE A 163 -20.89 -0.23 -13.78
C PHE A 163 -21.08 0.99 -12.87
N GLU A 164 -22.29 1.53 -12.82
CA GLU A 164 -22.63 2.69 -11.98
C GLU A 164 -22.46 2.36 -10.49
N ASP A 165 -22.86 1.16 -10.07
CA ASP A 165 -22.67 0.67 -8.70
C ASP A 165 -21.18 0.54 -8.36
N LEU A 166 -20.39 -0.08 -9.24
CA LEU A 166 -18.95 -0.24 -9.04
C LEU A 166 -18.25 1.12 -8.97
N LEU A 167 -18.58 2.06 -9.87
CA LEU A 167 -18.02 3.41 -9.87
C LEU A 167 -18.38 4.17 -8.59
N THR A 168 -19.64 4.08 -8.13
CA THR A 168 -20.10 4.71 -6.89
C THR A 168 -19.30 4.24 -5.69
N VAL A 169 -19.08 2.93 -5.56
CA VAL A 169 -18.33 2.33 -4.46
C VAL A 169 -16.84 2.68 -4.53
N LEU A 170 -16.25 2.69 -5.73
CA LEU A 170 -14.84 3.06 -5.93
C LEU A 170 -14.56 4.56 -5.71
N GLY A 171 -15.60 5.42 -5.78
CA GLY A 171 -15.48 6.83 -5.43
C GLY A 171 -15.24 7.08 -3.93
N LYS A 172 -15.48 6.08 -3.07
CA LYS A 172 -15.24 6.14 -1.61
C LYS A 172 -14.64 4.82 -1.10
N PRO A 173 -13.40 4.49 -1.52
CA PRO A 173 -12.86 3.14 -1.41
C PRO A 173 -12.39 2.75 -0.01
#